data_AF-A0A2V2XPW9-F1
#
_entry.id   AF-A0A2V2XPW9-F1
#
_cell.length_a   1.000
_cell.length_b   1.000
_cell.length_c   1.000
_cell.angle_alpha   90.00
_cell.angle_beta   90.00
_cell.angle_gamma   90.00
#
_symmetry.space_group_name_H-M   'P 1'
#
loop_
_entity.id
_entity.type
_entity.pdbx_description
1 polymer ?
#
loop_
_entity_poly.entity_id
_entity_poly.type
_entity_poly.pdbx_seq_one_letter_code
_entity_poly.pdbx_strand_id
1 'polypeptide(L)' 'MSTTGKVRNIGITYPGLEPPKSTCTDDKCPWHGSVSVRGLILEGVVVKARMTRTVTVEREYLKYSSKFKRYERR' A
#
# COMPACT_ATOMS: atom_id res chain seq x y z
N MET A 1 14.42 11.10 -23.26
CA MET A 1 15.06 11.92 -22.22
C MET A 1 14.70 11.33 -20.85
N SER A 2 15.41 10.30 -20.44
CA SER A 2 15.24 9.66 -19.14
C SER A 2 16.02 10.47 -18.09
N THR A 3 15.33 11.36 -17.38
CA THR A 3 15.88 11.98 -16.19
C THR A 3 16.04 10.90 -15.12
N THR A 4 17.27 10.61 -14.74
CA THR A 4 17.62 9.70 -13.65
C THR A 4 17.11 10.31 -12.34
N GLY A 5 15.87 10.00 -11.98
CA GLY A 5 15.23 10.45 -10.75
C GLY A 5 15.80 9.73 -9.55
N LYS A 6 16.22 10.50 -8.54
CA LYS A 6 16.76 10.00 -7.27
C LYS A 6 15.68 9.23 -6.50
N VAL A 7 15.87 7.92 -6.32
CA VAL A 7 14.96 7.06 -5.54
C VAL A 7 15.23 7.27 -4.04
N ARG A 8 14.19 7.63 -3.27
CA ARG A 8 14.29 7.75 -1.81
C ARG A 8 14.07 6.39 -1.15
N ASN A 9 14.74 6.15 -0.02
CA ASN A 9 14.48 4.98 0.81
C ASN A 9 13.24 5.24 1.68
N ILE A 10 12.26 4.33 1.61
CA ILE A 10 10.98 4.41 2.34
C ILE A 10 11.11 3.83 3.76
N GLY A 11 12.14 3.00 4.04
CA GLY A 11 12.37 2.41 5.35
C GLY A 11 11.48 1.22 5.70
N ILE A 12 10.83 0.61 4.70
CA ILE A 12 10.01 -0.61 4.88
C ILE A 12 10.84 -1.83 4.48
N THR A 13 10.97 -2.80 5.37
CA THR A 13 11.59 -4.10 5.11
C THR A 13 10.50 -5.15 4.90
N TYR A 14 9.83 -5.11 3.75
CA TYR A 14 8.86 -6.14 3.33
C TYR A 14 9.50 -7.02 2.25
N PRO A 15 9.40 -8.36 2.35
CA PRO A 15 9.99 -9.26 1.35
C PRO A 15 9.33 -9.03 -0.02
N GLY A 16 10.14 -8.65 -1.02
CA GLY A 16 9.68 -8.38 -2.39
C GLY A 16 9.34 -6.92 -2.70
N LEU A 17 9.53 -5.99 -1.76
CA LEU A 17 9.37 -4.56 -2.03
C LEU A 17 10.64 -3.98 -2.65
N GLU A 18 10.74 -4.03 -3.97
CA GLU A 18 11.83 -3.41 -4.72
C GLU A 18 11.52 -1.96 -5.10
N PRO A 19 12.53 -1.07 -5.17
CA PRO A 19 12.33 0.25 -5.72
C PRO A 19 11.87 0.18 -7.20
N PRO A 20 11.02 1.11 -7.65
CA PRO A 20 10.52 1.10 -9.01
C PRO A 20 11.67 1.29 -10.02
N LYS A 21 11.67 0.46 -11.07
CA LYS A 21 12.66 0.52 -12.16
C LYS A 21 12.49 1.75 -13.05
N SER A 22 11.26 2.26 -13.15
CA SER A 22 10.90 3.45 -13.92
C SER A 22 10.74 4.67 -13.03
N THR A 23 11.17 5.82 -13.52
CA THR A 23 10.95 7.10 -12.86
C THR A 23 9.50 7.55 -13.04
N CYS A 24 8.90 8.12 -11.98
CA CYS A 24 7.53 8.65 -12.02
C CYS A 24 7.52 10.14 -11.66
N THR A 25 6.58 10.89 -12.26
CA THR A 25 6.41 12.34 -12.04
C THR A 25 5.26 12.65 -11.06
N ASP A 26 4.83 11.67 -10.26
CA ASP A 26 3.71 11.84 -9.32
C ASP A 26 4.18 12.35 -7.95
N ASP A 27 3.62 13.48 -7.49
CA ASP A 27 3.94 14.07 -6.18
C ASP A 27 3.57 13.17 -4.99
N LYS A 28 2.54 12.33 -5.18
CA LYS A 28 2.03 11.39 -4.16
C LYS A 28 2.81 10.07 -4.11
N CYS A 29 3.82 9.89 -4.96
CA CYS A 29 4.63 8.68 -4.96
C CYS A 29 5.55 8.63 -3.71
N PRO A 30 5.61 7.51 -2.96
CA PRO A 30 6.50 7.36 -1.81
C PRO A 30 8.01 7.43 -2.13
N TRP A 31 8.41 7.06 -3.35
CA TRP A 31 9.83 7.01 -3.74
C TRP A 31 10.34 8.34 -4.32
N HIS A 32 9.61 8.93 -5.26
CA HIS A 32 10.03 10.13 -6.00
C HIS A 32 9.35 11.41 -5.52
N GLY A 33 8.22 11.30 -4.81
CA GLY A 33 7.41 12.41 -4.36
C GLY A 33 7.80 12.96 -2.99
N SER A 34 6.87 13.72 -2.40
CA SER A 34 7.04 14.38 -1.10
C SER A 34 6.51 13.56 0.08
N VAL A 35 5.73 12.50 -0.18
CA VAL A 35 5.03 11.72 0.83
C VAL A 35 5.98 10.69 1.49
N SER A 36 5.97 10.63 2.82
CA SER A 36 6.66 9.59 3.58
C SER A 36 5.67 8.58 4.17
N VAL A 37 6.01 7.29 4.12
CA VAL A 37 5.19 6.22 4.70
C VAL A 37 5.45 6.13 6.20
N ARG A 38 4.39 6.07 6.99
CA ARG A 38 4.43 6.04 8.47
C ARG A 38 3.24 5.24 9.00
N GLY A 39 3.40 4.67 10.18
CA GLY A 39 2.31 3.97 10.88
C GLY A 39 2.23 2.49 10.56
N LEU A 40 1.01 1.94 10.60
CA LEU A 40 0.75 0.52 10.47
C LEU A 40 0.80 0.08 9.00
N ILE A 41 1.52 -1.02 8.74
CA ILE A 41 1.52 -1.72 7.45
C ILE A 41 0.35 -2.70 7.44
N LEU A 42 -0.47 -2.62 6.40
CA LEU A 42 -1.67 -3.45 6.24
C LEU A 42 -1.49 -4.39 5.05
N GLU A 43 -1.93 -5.64 5.24
CA GLU A 43 -2.05 -6.62 4.17
C GLU A 43 -3.53 -6.76 3.77
N GLY A 44 -3.78 -6.97 2.48
CA GLY A 44 -5.11 -7.10 1.91
C GLY A 44 -5.06 -7.46 0.43
N VAL A 45 -6.22 -7.80 -0.13
CA VAL A 45 -6.35 -8.24 -1.53
C VAL A 45 -6.89 -7.10 -2.39
N VAL A 46 -6.35 -6.95 -3.60
CA VAL A 46 -6.83 -5.95 -4.57
C VAL A 46 -8.11 -6.44 -5.24
N VAL A 47 -9.22 -5.71 -5.07
CA VAL A 47 -10.53 -6.08 -5.66
C VAL A 47 -10.81 -5.31 -6.95
N LYS A 48 -10.46 -4.01 -6.98
CA LYS A 48 -10.75 -3.13 -8.12
C LYS A 48 -9.59 -2.19 -8.39
N ALA A 49 -9.20 -2.10 -9.66
CA ALA A 49 -8.15 -1.22 -10.16
C ALA A 49 -8.64 -0.37 -11.34
N ARG A 50 -9.92 0.01 -11.36
CA ARG A 50 -10.52 0.77 -12.48
C ARG A 50 -10.21 2.26 -12.44
N MET A 51 -9.81 2.78 -11.28
CA MET A 51 -9.54 4.20 -11.11
C MET A 51 -8.07 4.51 -11.46
N THR A 52 -7.85 5.67 -12.06
CA THR A 52 -6.49 6.13 -12.41
C THR A 52 -5.71 6.46 -11.13
N ARG A 53 -4.54 5.83 -10.96
CA ARG A 53 -3.61 6.03 -9.83
C ARG A 53 -4.15 5.66 -8.44
N THR A 54 -5.26 4.91 -8.35
CA THR A 54 -5.79 4.40 -7.08
C THR A 54 -6.31 2.97 -7.22
N VAL A 55 -6.32 2.23 -6.11
CA VAL A 55 -6.74 0.83 -6.05
C VAL A 55 -7.59 0.61 -4.80
N THR A 56 -8.65 -0.19 -4.92
CA THR A 56 -9.47 -0.61 -3.78
C THR A 56 -8.96 -1.94 -3.23
N VAL A 57 -8.58 -1.93 -1.96
CA VAL A 57 -8.07 -3.10 -1.23
C VAL A 57 -9.14 -3.57 -0.24
N GLU A 58 -9.45 -4.87 -0.27
CA GLU A 58 -10.35 -5.53 0.69
C GLU A 58 -9.55 -6.24 1.77
N ARG A 59 -10.07 -6.19 3.00
CA ARG A 59 -9.48 -6.79 4.18
C ARG A 59 -10.56 -7.54 4.93
N GLU A 60 -10.54 -8.85 4.81
CA GLU A 60 -11.40 -9.70 5.62
C GLU A 60 -10.79 -9.87 7.02
N TYR A 61 -11.59 -9.63 8.05
CA TYR A 61 -11.19 -9.94 9.42
C TYR A 61 -12.35 -10.54 10.22
N LEU A 62 -12.01 -11.29 11.25
CA LEU A 62 -12.97 -11.92 12.14
C LEU A 62 -13.13 -11.06 13.39
N LYS A 63 -14.37 -10.61 13.65
CA LYS A 63 -14.71 -9.92 14.89
C LYS A 63 -15.39 -10.86 15.85
N TYR A 64 -14.90 -10.92 17.09
CA TYR A 64 -15.50 -11.75 18.14
C TYR A 64 -16.73 -11.08 18.74
N SER A 65 -17.83 -11.83 18.86
CA SER A 65 -19.05 -11.44 19.55
C SER A 65 -19.14 -12.17 20.89
N SER A 66 -18.95 -11.43 21.98
CA SER A 66 -18.89 -11.98 23.35
C SER A 66 -20.20 -12.63 23.80
N LYS A 67 -21.35 -12.06 23.39
CA LYS A 67 -22.68 -12.57 23.74
C LYS A 67 -22.92 -13.98 23.18
N PHE A 68 -22.52 -14.21 21.93
CA PHE A 68 -22.76 -15.48 21.24
C PHE A 68 -21.53 -16.40 21.23
N LYS A 69 -20.38 -15.92 21.73
CA LYS A 69 -19.08 -16.59 21.70
C LYS A 69 -18.71 -17.08 20.29
N ARG A 70 -18.98 -16.25 19.27
CA ARG A 70 -18.78 -16.56 17.83
C ARG A 70 -18.00 -15.45 17.14
N TYR A 71 -17.42 -15.77 15.98
CA TYR A 71 -16.77 -14.79 15.10
C TYR A 71 -17.68 -14.43 13.93
N GLU A 72 -17.77 -13.14 13.60
CA GLU A 72 -18.40 -12.63 12.37
C GLU A 72 -17.31 -12.18 11.38
N ARG A 73 -17.50 -12.47 10.09
CA ARG A 73 -16.65 -11.93 9.01
C ARG A 73 -17.06 -10.49 8.73
N ARG A 74 -16.07 -9.61 8.57
CA ARG A 74 -16.21 -8.20 8.19
C ARG A 74 -15.20 -7.80 7.14
#